data_AF-A0A0C2ZUD3-F1
#
_entry.id   AF-A0A0C2ZUD3-F1
#
_cell.length_a   1.000
_cell.length_b   1.000
_cell.length_c   1.000
_cell.angle_alpha   90.00
_cell.angle_beta   90.00
_cell.angle_gamma   90.00
#
_symmetry.space_group_name_H-M   'P 1'
#
loop_
_entity.id
_entity.type
_entity.pdbx_description
1 polymer ?
#
loop_
_entity_poly.entity_id
_entity_poly.type
_entity_poly.pdbx_seq_one_letter_code
_entity_poly.pdbx_strand_id
1 'polypeptide(L)'
;LYEDMSTWRSEMKKTAIGVASAMYKLEPLELNIKPAQRVAHIQDAAATLVQQSMFPRDSLDENGKTRNFAHPALKAAIIKFFYTGSYRIVHRRPDIFRSRIPNTCLAVICTVV
;
A
#
# COMPACT_ATOMS: atom_id res chain seq x y z
N LEU A 1 -16.38 -10.80 16.57
CA LEU A 1 -15.87 -9.43 16.78
C LEU A 1 -14.34 -9.35 16.78
N TYR A 2 -13.61 -9.98 17.73
CA TYR A 2 -12.13 -9.97 17.72
C TYR A 2 -11.54 -10.67 16.47
N GLU A 3 -12.03 -11.86 16.13
CA GLU A 3 -11.57 -12.59 14.94
C GLU A 3 -11.90 -11.86 13.64
N ASP A 4 -13.07 -11.23 13.55
CA ASP A 4 -13.47 -10.42 12.39
C ASP A 4 -12.56 -9.21 12.20
N MET A 5 -12.20 -8.52 13.29
CA MET A 5 -11.28 -7.38 13.25
C MET A 5 -9.85 -7.80 12.92
N SER A 6 -9.39 -8.94 13.47
CA SER A 6 -8.07 -9.52 13.17
C SER A 6 -7.96 -9.91 11.70
N THR A 7 -9.01 -10.54 11.15
CA THR A 7 -9.09 -10.93 9.75
C THR A 7 -9.09 -9.70 8.84
N TRP A 8 -9.91 -8.70 9.17
CA TRP A 8 -10.00 -7.47 8.40
C TRP A 8 -8.67 -6.70 8.35
N ARG A 9 -7.97 -6.59 9.48
CA ARG A 9 -6.63 -5.97 9.54
C ARG A 9 -5.60 -6.76 8.74
N SER A 10 -5.67 -8.09 8.78
CA SER A 10 -4.79 -8.97 8.01
C SER A 10 -4.98 -8.82 6.50
N GLU A 11 -6.23 -8.77 6.02
CA GLU A 11 -6.56 -8.54 4.61
C GLU A 11 -6.13 -7.15 4.13
N MET A 12 -6.28 -6.13 4.98
CA MET A 12 -5.75 -4.79 4.70
C MET A 12 -4.23 -4.80 4.57
N LYS A 13 -3.52 -5.51 5.46
CA LYS A 13 -2.06 -5.65 5.39
C LYS A 13 -1.62 -6.37 4.12
N LYS A 14 -2.27 -7.48 3.76
CA LYS A 14 -2.00 -8.19 2.49
C LYS A 14 -2.20 -7.27 1.28
N THR A 15 -3.28 -6.47 1.30
CA THR A 15 -3.55 -5.50 0.24
C THR A 15 -2.47 -4.43 0.14
N ALA A 16 -2.08 -3.84 1.27
CA ALA A 16 -1.02 -2.84 1.32
C ALA A 16 0.32 -3.39 0.83
N ILE A 17 0.70 -4.59 1.28
CA ILE A 17 1.92 -5.29 0.82
C ILE A 17 1.86 -5.52 -0.69
N GLY A 18 0.76 -6.07 -1.22
CA GLY A 18 0.65 -6.32 -2.66
C GLY A 18 0.76 -5.06 -3.51
N VAL A 19 0.16 -3.95 -3.06
CA VAL A 19 0.26 -2.64 -3.72
C VAL A 19 1.69 -2.12 -3.68
N ALA A 20 2.32 -2.10 -2.50
CA ALA A 20 3.68 -1.62 -2.33
C ALA A 20 4.68 -2.45 -3.16
N SER A 21 4.59 -3.78 -3.10
CA SER A 21 5.45 -4.68 -3.87
C SER A 21 5.33 -4.46 -5.37
N ALA A 22 4.12 -4.24 -5.89
CA ALA A 22 3.91 -3.96 -7.31
C ALA A 22 4.50 -2.60 -7.72
N MET A 23 4.29 -1.56 -6.90
CA MET A 23 4.80 -0.21 -7.18
C MET A 23 6.32 -0.15 -7.18
N TYR A 24 6.94 -0.86 -6.23
CA TYR A 24 8.38 -0.91 -6.08
C TYR A 24 9.04 -2.01 -6.92
N LYS A 25 8.26 -2.77 -7.70
CA LYS A 25 8.75 -3.90 -8.52
C LYS A 25 9.60 -4.89 -7.71
N LEU A 26 9.22 -5.10 -6.44
CA LEU A 26 9.94 -5.99 -5.52
C LEU A 26 9.85 -7.44 -5.97
N GLU A 27 8.74 -7.83 -6.59
CA GLU A 27 8.59 -9.17 -7.15
C GLU A 27 9.05 -9.21 -8.61
N PRO A 28 9.81 -10.24 -9.02
CA PRO A 28 10.16 -10.42 -10.42
C PRO A 28 8.92 -10.64 -11.30
N LEU A 29 8.91 -10.07 -12.50
CA LEU A 29 7.82 -10.25 -13.48
C LEU A 29 7.86 -11.64 -14.15
N GLU A 30 8.97 -12.36 -14.05
CA GLU A 30 9.15 -13.66 -14.67
C GLU A 30 8.52 -14.78 -13.83
N LEU A 31 7.67 -15.58 -14.48
CA LEU A 31 6.88 -16.63 -13.83
C LEU A 31 7.69 -17.88 -13.45
N ASN A 32 8.91 -18.06 -13.99
CA ASN A 32 9.74 -19.27 -13.84
C ASN A 32 11.15 -18.99 -13.27
N ILE A 33 11.25 -18.06 -12.33
CA ILE A 33 12.51 -17.77 -11.63
C ILE A 33 12.76 -18.77 -10.48
N LYS A 34 14.01 -19.24 -10.35
CA LYS A 34 14.42 -20.11 -9.23
C LYS A 34 14.32 -19.36 -7.89
N PRO A 35 14.01 -20.03 -6.77
CA PRO A 35 13.87 -19.36 -5.46
C PRO A 35 15.06 -18.46 -5.08
N ALA A 36 16.29 -18.93 -5.31
CA ALA A 36 17.50 -18.15 -5.01
C ALA A 36 17.61 -16.85 -5.84
N GLN A 37 17.22 -16.90 -7.11
CA GLN A 37 17.21 -15.73 -8.00
C GLN A 37 16.12 -14.73 -7.59
N ARG A 38 14.96 -15.22 -7.14
CA ARG A 38 13.89 -14.35 -6.59
C ARG A 38 14.38 -13.61 -5.34
N VAL A 39 15.03 -14.31 -4.41
CA VAL A 39 15.57 -13.70 -3.19
C VAL A 39 16.60 -12.62 -3.55
N ALA A 40 17.52 -12.91 -4.47
CA ALA A 40 18.51 -11.94 -4.92
C ALA A 40 17.86 -10.69 -5.54
N HIS A 41 16.83 -10.85 -6.38
CA HIS A 41 16.07 -9.74 -6.96
C HIS A 41 15.40 -8.87 -5.90
N ILE A 42 14.70 -9.49 -4.93
CA ILE A 42 14.05 -8.76 -3.84
C ILE A 42 15.08 -7.98 -3.02
N GLN A 43 16.22 -8.60 -2.72
CA GLN A 43 17.30 -7.96 -1.96
C GLN A 43 17.90 -6.77 -2.71
N ASP A 44 18.16 -6.91 -4.01
CA ASP A 44 18.70 -5.83 -4.85
C ASP A 44 17.72 -4.65 -5.00
N ALA A 45 16.45 -4.96 -5.25
CA ALA A 45 15.39 -3.96 -5.32
C ALA A 45 15.23 -3.23 -3.97
N ALA A 46 15.22 -3.96 -2.85
CA ALA A 46 15.14 -3.37 -1.52
C ALA A 46 16.38 -2.50 -1.19
N ALA A 47 17.59 -2.98 -1.51
CA ALA A 47 18.82 -2.24 -1.31
C ALA A 47 18.83 -0.94 -2.12
N THR A 48 18.39 -0.98 -3.38
CA THR A 48 18.25 0.21 -4.24
C THR A 48 17.29 1.23 -3.62
N LEU A 49 16.13 0.79 -3.14
CA LEU A 49 15.14 1.67 -2.53
C LEU A 49 15.67 2.35 -1.26
N VAL A 50 16.42 1.61 -0.43
CA VAL A 50 17.04 2.12 0.80
C VAL A 50 18.16 3.10 0.45
N GLN A 51 19.10 2.71 -0.42
CA GLN A 51 20.26 3.52 -0.79
C GLN A 51 19.86 4.83 -1.47
N GLN A 52 18.87 4.79 -2.37
CA GLN A 52 18.42 5.97 -3.10
C GLN A 52 17.42 6.84 -2.32
N SER A 53 17.07 6.45 -1.07
CA SER A 53 16.01 7.10 -0.30
C SER A 53 14.71 7.26 -1.11
N MET A 54 14.39 6.24 -1.92
CA MET A 54 13.19 6.23 -2.77
C MET A 54 11.91 5.88 -2.01
N PHE A 55 12.05 5.50 -0.74
CA PHE A 55 10.97 5.53 0.24
C PHE A 55 10.65 6.98 0.65
N PRO A 56 9.38 7.30 0.88
CA PRO A 56 8.40 7.71 -0.10
C PRO A 56 8.64 9.15 -0.61
N ARG A 57 9.04 9.32 -1.88
CA ARG A 57 9.01 10.63 -2.55
C ARG A 57 7.90 10.64 -3.60
N ASP A 58 6.68 10.99 -3.22
CA ASP A 58 5.60 11.24 -4.21
C ASP A 58 5.79 12.59 -4.91
N SER A 59 6.62 13.47 -4.34
CA SER A 59 7.18 14.68 -4.93
C SER A 59 7.75 15.54 -3.79
N LEU A 60 8.53 16.55 -4.15
CA LEU A 60 8.73 17.70 -3.27
C LEU A 60 7.49 18.61 -3.38
N ASP A 61 7.10 19.23 -2.27
CA ASP A 61 6.12 20.31 -2.27
C ASP A 61 6.69 21.59 -2.88
N GLU A 62 5.88 22.64 -2.90
CA GLU A 62 6.25 23.96 -3.44
C GLU A 62 7.45 24.58 -2.70
N ASN A 63 7.79 24.09 -1.51
CA ASN A 63 8.92 24.54 -0.69
C ASN A 63 10.11 23.57 -0.74
N GLY A 64 10.12 22.60 -1.66
CA GLY A 64 11.20 21.62 -1.77
C GLY A 64 11.19 20.55 -0.67
N LYS A 65 10.11 20.41 0.11
CA LYS A 65 10.01 19.41 1.19
C LYS A 65 9.30 18.14 0.71
N THR A 66 9.76 16.98 1.18
CA THR A 66 9.12 15.71 0.86
C THR A 66 7.67 15.68 1.31
N ARG A 67 6.75 15.34 0.40
CA ARG A 67 5.33 15.11 0.74
C ARG A 67 5.16 13.76 1.44
N ASN A 68 5.54 13.68 2.71
CA ASN A 68 5.57 12.43 3.49
C ASN A 68 4.20 11.71 3.62
N PHE A 69 3.09 12.41 3.41
CA PHE A 69 1.72 11.86 3.50
C PHE A 69 1.04 11.62 2.15
N ALA A 70 1.70 11.99 1.06
CA ALA A 70 1.29 11.60 -0.27
C ALA A 70 2.25 10.47 -0.61
N HIS A 71 1.90 9.21 -0.37
CA HIS A 71 2.65 8.10 -0.98
C HIS A 71 1.67 7.46 -1.95
N PRO A 72 2.02 7.24 -3.23
CA PRO A 72 1.02 6.73 -4.16
C PRO A 72 0.58 5.31 -3.77
N ALA A 73 1.39 4.57 -2.98
CA ALA A 73 1.02 3.29 -2.39
C ALA A 73 -0.09 3.42 -1.35
N LEU A 74 -0.09 4.47 -0.52
CA LEU A 74 -1.16 4.73 0.44
C LEU A 74 -2.48 5.00 -0.29
N LYS A 75 -2.47 5.87 -1.30
CA LYS A 75 -3.64 6.16 -2.15
C LYS A 75 -4.13 4.89 -2.86
N ALA A 76 -3.22 4.12 -3.46
CA ALA A 76 -3.54 2.89 -4.16
C ALA A 76 -4.09 1.81 -3.20
N ALA A 77 -3.54 1.67 -2.00
CA ALA A 77 -4.03 0.76 -0.98
C ALA A 77 -5.43 1.15 -0.50
N ILE A 78 -5.70 2.45 -0.32
CA ILE A 78 -7.04 2.97 0.01
C ILE A 78 -8.06 2.59 -1.06
N ILE A 79 -7.75 2.87 -2.33
CA ILE A 79 -8.64 2.54 -3.46
C ILE A 79 -8.82 1.02 -3.57
N LYS A 80 -7.74 0.26 -3.42
CA LYS A 80 -7.77 -1.20 -3.53
C LYS A 80 -8.61 -1.82 -2.43
N PHE A 81 -8.45 -1.38 -1.19
CA PHE A 81 -9.11 -2.01 -0.05
C PHE A 81 -10.56 -1.52 0.16
N PHE A 82 -10.78 -0.21 0.19
CA PHE A 82 -12.09 0.36 0.53
C PHE A 82 -13.05 0.47 -0.65
N TYR A 83 -12.54 0.77 -1.85
CA TYR A 83 -13.36 1.06 -3.03
C TYR A 83 -13.55 -0.16 -3.94
N THR A 84 -12.47 -0.88 -4.25
CA THR A 84 -12.50 -1.94 -5.30
C THR A 84 -12.37 -3.37 -4.75
N GLY A 85 -11.99 -3.51 -3.48
CA GLY A 85 -11.62 -4.79 -2.85
C GLY A 85 -12.79 -5.71 -2.55
N SER A 86 -12.53 -6.77 -1.78
CA SER A 86 -13.57 -7.72 -1.34
C SER A 86 -14.60 -7.06 -0.41
N TYR A 87 -14.17 -6.12 0.44
CA TYR A 87 -15.04 -5.46 1.41
C TYR A 87 -15.96 -4.42 0.79
N ARG A 88 -15.52 -3.73 -0.28
CA ARG A 88 -16.35 -2.80 -1.08
C ARG A 88 -17.21 -1.87 -0.22
N ILE A 89 -16.67 -1.41 0.91
CA ILE A 89 -17.46 -0.78 1.98
C ILE A 89 -18.15 0.49 1.51
N VAL A 90 -17.57 1.14 0.49
CA VAL A 90 -18.12 2.32 -0.19
C VAL A 90 -19.50 2.03 -0.77
N HIS A 91 -19.73 0.85 -1.35
CA HIS A 91 -21.04 0.48 -1.88
C HIS A 91 -22.06 0.20 -0.78
N ARG A 92 -21.60 -0.22 0.41
CA ARG A 92 -22.46 -0.49 1.57
C ARG A 92 -22.77 0.79 2.34
N ARG A 93 -21.85 1.74 2.37
CA ARG A 93 -21.93 3.00 3.12
C ARG A 93 -21.57 4.20 2.24
N PRO A 94 -22.31 4.43 1.14
CA PRO A 94 -22.03 5.54 0.24
C PRO A 94 -22.19 6.88 0.95
N ASP A 95 -23.07 6.98 1.94
CA ASP A 95 -23.26 8.15 2.81
C ASP A 95 -21.96 8.62 3.48
N ILE A 96 -21.13 7.67 3.91
CA ILE A 96 -19.87 7.93 4.61
C ILE A 96 -18.71 8.19 3.63
N PHE A 97 -18.68 7.50 2.49
CA PHE A 97 -17.51 7.47 1.59
C PHE A 97 -17.66 8.34 0.33
N ARG A 98 -18.79 9.07 0.19
CA ARG A 98 -19.14 9.79 -1.05
C ARG A 98 -18.11 10.82 -1.50
N SER A 99 -17.62 11.64 -0.57
CA SER A 99 -16.75 12.78 -0.88
C SER A 99 -15.30 12.54 -0.50
N ARG A 100 -15.05 11.78 0.57
CA ARG A 100 -13.71 11.42 1.05
C ARG A 100 -13.75 10.14 1.87
N ILE A 101 -12.59 9.49 1.99
CA ILE A 101 -12.41 8.44 2.99
C ILE A 101 -12.55 9.02 4.40
N PRO A 102 -13.21 8.32 5.35
CA PRO A 102 -13.22 8.73 6.75
C PRO A 102 -11.82 8.83 7.34
N ASN A 103 -11.59 9.84 8.19
CA ASN A 103 -10.30 10.04 8.85
C ASN A 103 -9.87 8.81 9.67
N THR A 104 -10.82 8.08 10.27
CA THR A 104 -10.56 6.85 10.99
C THR A 104 -10.02 5.74 10.07
N CYS A 105 -10.62 5.56 8.89
CA CYS A 105 -10.14 4.61 7.89
C CYS A 105 -8.76 5.00 7.36
N LEU A 106 -8.53 6.30 7.13
CA LEU A 106 -7.22 6.83 6.75
C LEU A 106 -6.15 6.56 7.81
N ALA A 107 -6.43 6.88 9.08
CA ALA A 107 -5.49 6.62 10.17
C ALA A 107 -5.15 5.13 10.27
N VAL A 108 -6.17 4.26 10.18
CA VAL A 108 -5.98 2.82 10.26
C VAL A 108 -5.09 2.28 9.15
N ILE A 109 -5.29 2.69 7.90
CA ILE A 109 -4.44 2.22 6.79
C ILE A 109 -3.02 2.78 6.87
N CYS A 110 -2.84 4.01 7.38
CA CYS A 110 -1.52 4.57 7.67
C CYS A 110 -0.75 3.78 8.76
N THR A 111 -1.42 3.03 9.64
CA THR A 111 -0.74 2.16 10.63
C THR A 111 -0.30 0.81 10.07
N VAL A 112 -0.67 0.52 8.82
CA VAL A 112 -0.49 -0.80 8.19
C VAL A 112 0.49 -0.74 7.02
N VAL A 113 0.60 0.43 6.39
CA VAL A 113 1.67 0.83 5.44
C VAL A 113 2.88 1.28 6.24
#